data_AF-A0A1H4HQA0-F1
#
_entry.id   AF-A0A1H4HQA0-F1
#
_cell.length_a   1.000
_cell.length_b   1.000
_cell.length_c   1.000
_cell.angle_alpha   90.00
_cell.angle_beta   90.00
_cell.angle_gamma   90.00
#
_symmetry.space_group_name_H-M   'P 1'
#
loop_
_entity.id
_entity.type
_entity.pdbx_description
1 polymer ?
#
loop_
_entity_poly.entity_id
_entity_poly.type
_entity_poly.pdbx_seq_one_letter_code
_entity_poly.pdbx_strand_id
1 'polypeptide(L)'
;MTKLRFTIIISLIALVSVLLISCNEKKEVSLDDLIETMKESSLNIETDETEVASTHYAYNPEKKMFYLGLEFNNNEIPSNEQQKAIYEKFLSKASEVTNTGDWKKALELYNVTFEQLLPNNEKKTLAIKKENSDIIELLNSK
;
A
#
# COMPACT_ATOMS: atom_id res chain seq x y z
N MET A 1 0.02 56.51 -24.68
CA MET A 1 0.72 55.19 -24.73
C MET A 1 0.83 54.50 -23.35
N THR A 2 -0.11 54.75 -22.42
CA THR A 2 -0.01 54.31 -21.00
C THR A 2 -0.99 53.18 -20.65
N LYS A 3 -2.11 53.04 -21.38
CA LYS A 3 -3.13 52.00 -21.09
C LYS A 3 -2.74 50.58 -21.51
N LEU A 4 -1.93 50.44 -22.55
CA LEU A 4 -1.50 49.12 -23.06
C LEU A 4 -0.56 48.41 -22.08
N ARG A 5 0.30 49.17 -21.38
CA ARG A 5 1.30 48.64 -20.44
C ARG A 5 0.67 48.15 -19.12
N PHE A 6 -0.39 48.79 -18.65
CA PHE A 6 -1.12 48.35 -17.44
C PHE A 6 -1.88 47.04 -17.64
N THR A 7 -2.44 46.82 -18.83
CA THR A 7 -3.24 45.62 -19.12
C THR A 7 -2.37 44.36 -19.18
N ILE A 8 -1.13 44.48 -19.69
CA ILE A 8 -0.17 43.36 -19.75
C ILE A 8 0.29 42.94 -18.34
N ILE A 9 0.51 43.89 -17.44
CA ILE A 9 0.97 43.61 -16.07
C ILE A 9 -0.09 42.86 -15.26
N ILE A 10 -1.37 43.25 -15.38
CA ILE A 10 -2.48 42.57 -14.67
C ILE A 10 -2.69 41.14 -15.21
N SER A 11 -2.53 40.94 -16.53
CA SER A 11 -2.61 39.61 -17.14
C SER A 11 -1.50 38.66 -16.70
N LEU A 12 -0.28 39.17 -16.43
CA LEU A 12 0.83 38.36 -15.94
C LEU A 12 0.64 37.92 -14.49
N ILE A 13 0.09 38.79 -13.63
CA ILE A 13 -0.14 38.46 -12.20
C ILE A 13 -1.21 37.38 -12.06
N ALA A 14 -2.25 37.40 -12.89
CA ALA A 14 -3.27 36.35 -12.91
C ALA A 14 -2.68 34.99 -13.34
N LEU A 15 -1.77 34.97 -14.32
CA LEU A 15 -1.14 33.72 -14.80
C LEU A 15 -0.20 33.09 -13.75
N VAL A 16 0.53 33.91 -12.98
CA VAL A 16 1.39 33.43 -11.88
C VAL A 16 0.54 32.94 -10.69
N SER A 17 -0.65 33.52 -10.48
CA SER A 17 -1.57 33.10 -9.42
C SER A 17 -2.18 31.72 -9.68
N VAL A 18 -2.40 31.35 -10.95
CA VAL A 18 -2.89 29.99 -11.32
C VAL A 18 -1.80 28.93 -11.12
N LEU A 19 -0.51 29.28 -11.27
CA LEU A 19 0.61 28.36 -11.05
C LEU A 19 0.90 28.09 -9.56
N LEU A 20 0.47 28.98 -8.65
CA LEU A 20 0.65 28.80 -7.20
C LEU A 20 -0.42 27.93 -6.53
N ILE A 21 -1.49 27.55 -7.25
CA ILE A 21 -2.57 26.70 -6.70
C ILE A 21 -2.23 25.20 -6.80
N SER A 22 -1.17 24.81 -7.52
CA SER A 22 -0.82 23.39 -7.68
C SER A 22 0.09 22.82 -6.59
N CYS A 23 0.28 23.54 -5.47
CA CYS A 23 1.13 23.12 -4.35
C CYS A 23 0.33 23.08 -3.03
N ASN A 24 -0.80 22.38 -3.05
CA ASN A 24 -1.60 22.04 -1.87
C ASN A 24 -2.50 20.87 -2.34
N GLU A 25 -2.62 19.72 -1.71
CA GLU A 25 -2.34 19.28 -0.35
C GLU A 25 -1.84 17.83 -0.44
N LYS A 26 -0.90 17.42 0.41
CA LYS A 26 -0.83 16.01 0.77
C LYS A 26 -2.16 15.71 1.47
N LYS A 27 -3.16 15.22 0.75
CA LYS A 27 -4.28 14.53 1.38
C LYS A 27 -3.64 13.41 2.16
N GLU A 28 -3.59 13.58 3.47
CA GLU A 28 -3.14 12.55 4.38
C GLU A 28 -3.99 11.31 4.10
N VAL A 29 -3.35 10.18 3.88
CA VAL A 29 -4.05 8.91 3.65
C VAL A 29 -4.84 8.62 4.92
N SER A 30 -6.17 8.53 4.80
CA SER A 30 -7.04 8.13 5.92
C SER A 30 -6.61 6.74 6.40
N LEU A 31 -6.19 6.63 7.66
CA LEU A 31 -5.79 5.35 8.23
C LEU A 31 -6.97 4.36 8.24
N ASP A 32 -8.18 4.84 8.51
CA ASP A 32 -9.38 4.00 8.53
C ASP A 32 -9.66 3.42 7.14
N ASP A 33 -9.60 4.26 6.09
CA ASP A 33 -9.77 3.83 4.70
C ASP A 33 -8.66 2.84 4.32
N LEU A 34 -7.41 3.11 4.70
CA LEU A 34 -6.29 2.20 4.45
C LEU A 34 -6.47 0.85 5.16
N ILE A 35 -6.95 0.83 6.40
CA ILE A 35 -7.25 -0.40 7.13
C ILE A 35 -8.34 -1.19 6.40
N GLU A 36 -9.43 -0.53 5.99
CA GLU A 36 -10.52 -1.16 5.26
C GLU A 36 -10.06 -1.72 3.90
N THR A 37 -9.34 -0.92 3.12
CA THR A 37 -8.79 -1.33 1.82
C THR A 37 -7.82 -2.50 1.95
N MET A 38 -6.96 -2.52 2.98
CA MET A 38 -6.05 -3.64 3.19
C MET A 38 -6.78 -4.89 3.68
N LYS A 39 -7.83 -4.74 4.50
CA LYS A 39 -8.70 -5.86 4.86
C LYS A 39 -9.41 -6.44 3.63
N GLU A 40 -9.99 -5.60 2.78
CA GLU A 40 -10.60 -6.04 1.52
C GLU A 40 -9.57 -6.77 0.64
N SER A 41 -8.36 -6.23 0.54
CA SER A 41 -7.25 -6.87 -0.18
C SER A 41 -6.99 -8.29 0.30
N SER A 42 -6.98 -8.53 1.62
CA SER A 42 -6.79 -9.88 2.16
C SER A 42 -7.90 -10.85 1.75
N LEU A 43 -9.16 -10.40 1.74
CA LEU A 43 -10.30 -11.22 1.33
C LEU A 43 -10.28 -11.53 -0.17
N ASN A 44 -9.81 -10.58 -1.00
CA ASN A 44 -9.62 -10.80 -2.43
C ASN A 44 -8.55 -11.86 -2.70
N ILE A 45 -7.46 -11.88 -1.91
CA ILE A 45 -6.46 -12.96 -1.97
C ILE A 45 -7.10 -14.32 -1.70
N GLU A 46 -7.95 -14.43 -0.68
CA GLU A 46 -8.68 -15.69 -0.38
C GLU A 46 -9.51 -16.18 -1.57
N THR A 47 -10.15 -15.25 -2.27
CA THR A 47 -11.08 -15.56 -3.36
C THR A 47 -10.34 -15.91 -4.66
N ASP A 48 -9.23 -15.25 -4.93
CA ASP A 48 -8.54 -15.33 -6.22
C ASP A 48 -7.42 -16.38 -6.25
N GLU A 49 -6.78 -16.66 -5.11
CA GLU A 49 -5.63 -17.55 -5.04
C GLU A 49 -6.08 -18.96 -4.63
N THR A 50 -6.28 -19.86 -5.60
CA THR A 50 -6.82 -21.21 -5.34
C THR A 50 -5.99 -22.09 -4.40
N GLU A 51 -4.74 -21.70 -4.14
CA GLU A 51 -3.82 -22.37 -3.23
C GLU A 51 -3.96 -21.90 -1.78
N VAL A 52 -4.68 -20.79 -1.55
CA VAL A 52 -4.97 -20.22 -0.23
C VAL A 52 -6.26 -20.84 0.31
N ALA A 53 -6.18 -21.41 1.52
CA ALA A 53 -7.31 -21.99 2.23
C ALA A 53 -8.06 -20.96 3.06
N SER A 54 -7.34 -20.04 3.71
CA SER A 54 -7.92 -18.99 4.54
C SER A 54 -6.99 -17.79 4.67
N THR A 55 -7.58 -16.62 4.93
CA THR A 55 -6.85 -15.37 5.16
C THR A 55 -7.14 -14.78 6.53
N HIS A 56 -6.11 -14.20 7.13
CA HIS A 56 -6.19 -13.49 8.39
C HIS A 56 -5.54 -12.13 8.25
N TYR A 57 -6.27 -11.10 8.61
CA TYR A 57 -5.80 -9.72 8.55
C TYR A 57 -5.81 -9.09 9.93
N ALA A 58 -4.76 -8.33 10.23
CA ALA A 58 -4.69 -7.52 11.44
C ALA A 58 -3.92 -6.22 11.22
N TYR A 59 -4.24 -5.22 12.03
CA TYR A 59 -3.48 -3.99 12.15
C TYR A 59 -3.07 -3.78 13.61
N ASN A 60 -1.78 -3.51 13.84
CA ASN A 60 -1.25 -3.14 15.14
C ASN A 60 -0.92 -1.62 15.13
N PRO A 61 -1.67 -0.78 15.87
CA PRO A 61 -1.46 0.66 15.90
C PRO A 61 -0.16 1.08 16.59
N GLU A 62 0.25 0.37 17.65
CA GLU A 62 1.48 0.68 18.40
C GLU A 62 2.73 0.51 17.53
N LYS A 63 2.72 -0.50 16.65
CA LYS A 63 3.83 -0.83 15.74
C LYS A 63 3.66 -0.29 14.32
N LYS A 64 2.53 0.39 14.04
CA LYS A 64 2.13 0.80 12.69
C LYS A 64 2.28 -0.33 11.67
N MET A 65 1.74 -1.51 11.99
CA MET A 65 2.03 -2.74 11.25
C MET A 65 0.75 -3.42 10.77
N PHE A 66 0.69 -3.68 9.47
CA PHE A 66 -0.32 -4.54 8.85
C PHE A 66 0.20 -5.97 8.76
N TYR A 67 -0.68 -6.93 8.98
CA TYR A 67 -0.40 -8.36 8.88
C TYR A 67 -1.33 -8.99 7.85
N LEU A 68 -0.73 -9.74 6.93
CA LEU A 68 -1.39 -10.70 6.05
C LEU A 68 -0.94 -12.10 6.49
N GLY A 69 -1.82 -12.87 7.10
CA GLY A 69 -1.62 -14.28 7.40
C GLY A 69 -2.38 -15.14 6.41
N LEU A 70 -1.69 -16.05 5.71
CA LEU A 70 -2.32 -16.98 4.78
C LEU A 70 -2.11 -18.41 5.24
N GLU A 71 -3.18 -19.19 5.28
CA GLU A 71 -3.11 -20.64 5.34
C GLU A 71 -3.12 -21.18 3.91
N PHE A 72 -2.15 -22.03 3.55
CA PHE A 72 -2.06 -22.65 2.23
C PHE A 72 -2.57 -24.08 2.26
N ASN A 73 -3.19 -24.51 1.17
CA ASN A 73 -3.59 -25.89 0.97
C ASN A 73 -2.39 -26.83 1.16
N ASN A 74 -2.58 -27.89 1.96
CA ASN A 74 -1.53 -28.87 2.32
C ASN A 74 -0.31 -28.31 3.07
N ASN A 75 -0.36 -27.07 3.58
CA ASN A 75 0.76 -26.40 4.27
C ASN A 75 2.03 -26.26 3.43
N GLU A 76 1.93 -26.37 2.10
CA GLU A 76 3.07 -26.20 1.22
C GLU A 76 3.50 -24.73 1.19
N ILE A 77 4.82 -24.50 1.28
CA ILE A 77 5.36 -23.15 1.20
C ILE A 77 5.34 -22.74 -0.28
N PRO A 78 4.71 -21.61 -0.65
CA PRO A 78 4.71 -21.17 -2.04
C PRO A 78 6.13 -20.88 -2.52
N SER A 79 6.36 -21.00 -3.83
CA SER A 79 7.62 -20.55 -4.42
C SER A 79 7.86 -19.06 -4.16
N ASN A 80 9.12 -18.61 -4.21
CA ASN A 80 9.45 -17.19 -4.03
C ASN A 80 8.70 -16.28 -5.03
N GLU A 81 8.46 -16.77 -6.25
CA GLU A 81 7.69 -16.04 -7.26
C GLU A 81 6.22 -15.90 -6.85
N GLN A 82 5.58 -16.98 -6.37
CA GLN A 82 4.22 -16.93 -5.83
C GLN A 82 4.13 -16.03 -4.59
N GLN A 83 5.06 -16.19 -3.64
CA GLN A 83 5.10 -15.35 -2.43
C GLN A 83 5.16 -13.87 -2.79
N LYS A 84 6.02 -13.51 -3.75
CA LYS A 84 6.14 -12.15 -4.24
C LYS A 84 4.86 -11.67 -4.92
N ALA A 85 4.29 -12.47 -5.82
CA ALA A 85 3.09 -12.10 -6.57
C ALA A 85 1.89 -11.85 -5.65
N ILE A 86 1.62 -12.77 -4.71
CA ILE A 86 0.55 -12.63 -3.73
C ILE A 86 0.76 -11.38 -2.88
N TYR A 87 2.00 -11.16 -2.43
CA TYR A 87 2.28 -10.02 -1.56
C TYR A 87 2.20 -8.68 -2.30
N GLU A 88 2.71 -8.59 -3.53
CA GLU A 88 2.56 -7.41 -4.39
C GLU A 88 1.10 -7.14 -4.70
N LYS A 89 0.29 -8.18 -4.97
CA LYS A 89 -1.15 -8.06 -5.18
C LYS A 89 -1.83 -7.48 -3.94
N PHE A 90 -1.51 -8.00 -2.76
CA PHE A 90 -2.04 -7.49 -1.49
C PHE A 90 -1.71 -6.00 -1.28
N LEU A 91 -0.44 -5.61 -1.47
CA LEU A 91 0.03 -4.23 -1.30
C LEU A 91 -0.58 -3.29 -2.34
N SER A 92 -0.75 -3.75 -3.58
CA SER A 92 -1.20 -2.91 -4.71
C SER A 92 -2.56 -2.26 -4.47
N LYS A 93 -3.45 -2.93 -3.72
CA LYS A 93 -4.78 -2.43 -3.37
C LYS A 93 -4.72 -1.12 -2.59
N ALA A 94 -3.67 -0.87 -1.80
CA ALA A 94 -3.48 0.38 -1.08
C ALA A 94 -3.33 1.61 -2.01
N SER A 95 -3.06 1.41 -3.30
CA SER A 95 -3.05 2.52 -4.27
C SER A 95 -4.39 3.26 -4.34
N GLU A 96 -5.50 2.59 -4.06
CA GLU A 96 -6.87 3.13 -4.15
C GLU A 96 -7.14 4.27 -3.15
N VAL A 97 -6.44 4.29 -2.02
CA VAL A 97 -6.59 5.34 -1.00
C VAL A 97 -5.67 6.55 -1.25
N THR A 98 -4.98 6.58 -2.40
CA THR A 98 -4.09 7.67 -2.79
C THR A 98 -4.53 8.32 -4.09
N ASN A 99 -4.42 9.64 -4.19
CA ASN A 99 -4.68 10.35 -5.46
C ASN A 99 -3.61 10.07 -6.52
N THR A 100 -2.45 9.53 -6.12
CA THR A 100 -1.35 9.18 -7.03
C THR A 100 -1.47 7.78 -7.61
N GLY A 101 -2.36 6.93 -7.09
CA GLY A 101 -2.44 5.53 -7.46
C GLY A 101 -1.16 4.75 -7.10
N ASP A 102 -0.46 5.14 -6.04
CA ASP A 102 0.84 4.58 -5.67
C ASP A 102 0.77 3.98 -4.27
N TRP A 103 0.77 2.64 -4.20
CA TRP A 103 0.69 1.91 -2.94
C TRP A 103 1.88 2.20 -2.01
N LYS A 104 3.04 2.55 -2.56
CA LYS A 104 4.25 2.84 -1.76
C LYS A 104 4.05 4.09 -0.92
N LYS A 105 3.40 5.10 -1.49
CA LYS A 105 3.00 6.31 -0.78
C LYS A 105 1.91 6.03 0.24
N ALA A 106 0.95 5.17 -0.10
CA ALA A 106 -0.12 4.76 0.82
C ALA A 106 0.44 4.12 2.10
N LEU A 107 1.47 3.29 1.93
CA LEU A 107 2.06 2.50 3.00
C LEU A 107 3.39 3.07 3.52
N GLU A 108 3.78 4.29 3.13
CA GLU A 108 5.11 4.87 3.42
C GLU A 108 5.45 4.74 4.91
N LEU A 109 4.53 5.13 5.79
CA LEU A 109 4.70 5.17 7.25
C LEU A 109 4.37 3.86 7.97
N TYR A 110 4.16 2.76 7.24
CA TYR A 110 3.69 1.50 7.80
C TYR A 110 4.61 0.34 7.45
N ASN A 111 4.75 -0.57 8.40
CA ASN A 111 5.30 -1.89 8.17
C ASN A 111 4.19 -2.81 7.65
N VAL A 112 4.53 -3.72 6.76
CA VAL A 112 3.62 -4.79 6.33
C VAL A 112 4.37 -6.12 6.46
N THR A 113 3.69 -7.12 7.01
CA THR A 113 4.23 -8.48 7.20
C THR A 113 3.31 -9.47 6.53
N PHE A 114 3.90 -10.35 5.72
CA PHE A 114 3.24 -11.50 5.14
C PHE A 114 3.73 -12.78 5.84
N GLU A 115 2.79 -13.52 6.42
CA GLU A 115 3.03 -14.73 7.20
C GLU A 115 2.28 -15.92 6.58
N GLN A 116 2.92 -17.08 6.55
CA GLN A 116 2.22 -18.35 6.44
C GLN A 116 1.76 -18.76 7.83
N LEU A 117 0.48 -19.11 7.93
CA LEU A 117 -0.12 -19.71 9.10
C LEU A 117 -0.01 -21.24 8.96
N LEU A 118 0.49 -21.88 10.00
CA LEU A 118 0.70 -23.32 10.07
C LEU A 118 -0.22 -23.94 11.12
N PRO A 119 -0.46 -25.26 11.06
CA PRO A 119 -1.15 -25.98 12.12
C PRO A 119 -0.47 -25.74 13.47
N ASN A 120 -1.24 -25.81 14.56
CA ASN A 120 -0.79 -25.59 15.94
C ASN A 120 -0.43 -24.14 16.31
N ASN A 121 -1.01 -23.14 15.62
CA ASN A 121 -0.77 -21.71 15.85
C ASN A 121 0.69 -21.30 15.62
N GLU A 122 1.44 -22.09 14.85
CA GLU A 122 2.76 -21.68 14.38
C GLU A 122 2.61 -20.74 13.18
N LYS A 123 3.62 -19.89 12.98
CA LYS A 123 3.64 -18.96 11.86
C LYS A 123 5.05 -18.77 11.33
N LYS A 124 5.14 -18.56 10.02
CA LYS A 124 6.41 -18.32 9.32
C LYS A 124 6.31 -17.02 8.53
N THR A 125 7.15 -16.05 8.84
CA THR A 125 7.22 -14.83 8.02
C THR A 125 7.82 -15.18 6.64
N LEU A 126 7.09 -14.82 5.59
CA LEU A 126 7.46 -15.06 4.20
C LEU A 126 8.07 -13.81 3.58
N ALA A 127 7.46 -12.65 3.82
CA ALA A 127 7.93 -11.38 3.29
C ALA A 127 7.64 -10.20 4.23
N ILE A 128 8.43 -9.15 4.12
CA ILE A 128 8.23 -7.89 4.84
C ILE A 128 8.41 -6.68 3.94
N LYS A 129 7.67 -5.61 4.25
CA LYS A 129 7.89 -4.25 3.76
C LYS A 129 8.09 -3.37 4.99
N LYS A 130 9.21 -2.64 5.06
CA LYS A 130 9.51 -1.75 6.19
C LYS A 130 8.95 -0.35 5.96
N GLU A 131 8.61 0.36 7.03
CA GLU A 131 8.33 1.80 6.95
C GLU A 131 9.49 2.55 6.25
N ASN A 132 9.15 3.59 5.50
CA ASN A 132 10.07 4.41 4.69
C ASN A 132 10.93 3.60 3.70
N SER A 133 10.46 2.42 3.29
CA SER A 133 11.09 1.56 2.29
C SER A 133 10.09 1.08 1.26
N ASP A 134 10.52 1.12 -0.01
CA ASP A 134 9.77 0.60 -1.16
C ASP A 134 10.14 -0.87 -1.47
N ILE A 135 11.02 -1.46 -0.67
CA ILE A 135 11.59 -2.78 -0.91
C ILE A 135 10.75 -3.84 -0.20
N ILE A 136 10.37 -4.86 -0.97
CA ILE A 136 9.84 -6.12 -0.45
C ILE A 136 11.03 -7.05 -0.18
N GLU A 137 11.21 -7.46 1.07
CA GLU A 137 12.23 -8.43 1.49
C GLU A 137 11.57 -9.81 1.64
N LEU A 138 11.91 -10.76 0.78
CA LEU A 138 11.52 -12.17 0.93
C LEU A 138 12.48 -12.86 1.91
N LEU A 139 11.95 -13.57 2.90
CA LEU A 139 12.74 -14.13 4.02
C LEU A 139 12.99 -15.65 3.90
N ASN A 140 12.34 -16.33 2.95
CA ASN A 140 12.53 -17.76 2.70
C ASN A 140 13.25 -18.03 1.39
N SER A 141 14.43 -17.44 1.22
CA SER A 141 15.39 -17.82 0.18
C SER A 141 16.24 -19.00 0.67
N LYS A 142 15.68 -20.21 0.63
CA LYS A 142 16.46 -21.47 0.72
C LYS A 142 16.18 -22.34 -0.48
#